data_AF-E0S599-F1
#
_entry.id   AF-E0S599-F1
#
_cell.length_a   1.000
_cell.length_b   1.000
_cell.length_c   1.000
_cell.angle_alpha   90.00
_cell.angle_beta   90.00
_cell.angle_gamma   90.00
#
_symmetry.space_group_name_H-M   'P 1'
#
loop_
_entity.id
_entity.type
_entity.pdbx_description
1 polymer ?
#
loop_
_entity_poly.entity_id
_entity_poly.type
_entity_poly.pdbx_seq_one_letter_code
_entity_poly.pdbx_strand_id
1 'polypeptide(L)'
;MARFLVVFDISGTLIKRYHKAKSEQRILTSMGVEPDFKFKEYFIYNRPHLDLLVEFLKSHDAEYVLWTTGMRQNAMHLVKYLEDLGFDGLLGWYSQSDCKPGKVRLDSKCSRWVKDLEVVASNHNIDVEKCILVDDSVDKSIYTQNFICCPEYIPGAKDYGIEYICKHLDDFFGCKENCIAKRMILAEEKR
;
A
#
# COMPACT_ATOMS: atom_id res chain seq x y z
N MET A 1 7.69 19.55 -10.97
CA MET A 1 6.36 18.91 -10.83
C MET A 1 6.59 17.44 -11.03
N ALA A 2 6.17 16.60 -10.07
CA ALA A 2 6.33 15.18 -10.23
C ALA A 2 5.56 14.66 -11.44
N ARG A 3 6.11 13.60 -12.03
CA ARG A 3 5.61 13.04 -13.27
C ARG A 3 4.38 12.15 -13.02
N PHE A 4 4.30 11.52 -11.85
CA PHE A 4 3.26 10.60 -11.43
C PHE A 4 3.05 10.68 -9.91
N LEU A 5 1.85 10.34 -9.45
CA LEU A 5 1.51 10.25 -8.02
C LEU A 5 1.01 8.84 -7.68
N VAL A 6 1.74 8.15 -6.81
CA VAL A 6 1.36 6.79 -6.36
C VAL A 6 0.56 6.87 -5.07
N VAL A 7 -0.59 6.23 -5.04
CA VAL A 7 -1.46 6.14 -3.87
C VAL A 7 -1.39 4.72 -3.33
N PHE A 8 -0.79 4.52 -2.16
CA PHE A 8 -0.69 3.20 -1.55
C PHE A 8 -1.78 2.96 -0.51
N ASP A 9 -2.50 1.84 -0.61
CA ASP A 9 -3.14 1.28 0.57
C ASP A 9 -2.10 0.85 1.61
N ILE A 10 -2.53 0.83 2.87
CA ILE A 10 -1.66 0.44 3.97
C ILE A 10 -1.87 -1.04 4.31
N SER A 11 -3.10 -1.41 4.70
CA SER A 11 -3.39 -2.71 5.33
C SER A 11 -3.74 -3.77 4.30
N GLY A 12 -2.91 -4.80 4.17
CA GLY A 12 -3.01 -5.81 3.12
C GLY A 12 -2.10 -5.53 1.93
N THR A 13 -1.62 -4.28 1.78
CA THR A 13 -0.75 -3.86 0.68
C THR A 13 0.70 -3.67 1.12
N LEU A 14 0.99 -2.76 2.07
CA LEU A 14 2.34 -2.50 2.57
C LEU A 14 2.64 -3.24 3.88
N ILE A 15 1.63 -3.37 4.73
CA ILE A 15 1.73 -4.04 6.03
C ILE A 15 0.47 -4.87 6.28
N LYS A 16 0.56 -5.86 7.17
CA LYS A 16 -0.62 -6.53 7.72
C LYS A 16 -0.82 -6.09 9.16
N ARG A 17 -2.08 -5.91 9.54
CA ARG A 17 -2.48 -5.58 10.90
C ARG A 17 -3.52 -6.55 11.41
N TYR A 18 -3.28 -7.09 12.59
CA TYR A 18 -4.27 -7.88 13.32
C TYR A 18 -4.53 -7.28 14.69
N HIS A 19 -5.81 -7.28 15.10
CA HIS A 19 -6.18 -7.03 16.49
C HIS A 19 -5.84 -8.26 17.34
N LYS A 20 -5.43 -8.08 18.60
CA LYS A 20 -5.06 -9.16 19.54
C LYS A 20 -6.12 -10.27 19.68
N ALA A 21 -7.38 -9.90 19.45
CA ALA A 21 -8.52 -10.81 19.57
C ALA A 21 -8.72 -11.72 18.34
N LYS A 22 -8.13 -11.39 17.19
CA LYS A 22 -8.30 -12.12 15.93
C LYS A 22 -7.58 -13.47 15.98
N SER A 23 -8.22 -14.51 15.43
CA SER A 23 -7.69 -15.87 15.35
C SER A 23 -6.35 -15.93 14.60
N GLU A 24 -6.25 -15.15 13.53
CA GLU A 24 -5.11 -15.06 12.63
C GLU A 24 -3.85 -14.64 13.39
N GLN A 25 -3.98 -13.68 14.32
CA GLN A 25 -2.87 -13.27 15.18
C GLN A 25 -2.38 -14.42 16.07
N ARG A 26 -3.30 -15.21 16.64
CA ARG A 26 -2.95 -16.35 17.51
C ARG A 26 -2.26 -17.47 16.72
N ILE A 27 -2.72 -17.72 15.49
CA ILE A 27 -2.11 -18.67 14.57
C ILE A 27 -0.67 -18.25 14.28
N LEU A 28 -0.45 -16.98 13.91
CA LEU A 28 0.90 -16.45 13.66
C LEU A 28 1.83 -16.62 14.86
N THR A 29 1.37 -16.27 16.07
CA THR A 29 2.14 -16.49 17.30
C THR A 29 2.46 -17.98 17.52
N SER A 30 1.51 -18.89 17.28
CA SER A 30 1.75 -20.34 17.42
C SER A 30 2.75 -20.90 16.41
N MET A 31 2.89 -20.24 15.25
CA MET A 31 3.89 -20.54 14.23
C MET A 31 5.25 -19.87 14.51
N GLY A 32 5.37 -19.10 15.59
CA GLY A 32 6.59 -18.34 15.94
C GLY A 32 6.80 -17.08 15.09
N VAL A 33 5.77 -16.58 14.39
CA VAL A 33 5.85 -15.35 13.59
C VAL A 33 5.62 -14.15 14.51
N GLU A 34 6.69 -13.45 14.84
CA GLU A 34 6.67 -12.24 15.65
C GLU A 34 6.26 -11.00 14.82
N PRO A 35 5.53 -10.05 15.41
CA PRO A 35 5.22 -8.77 14.76
C PRO A 35 6.42 -7.83 14.77
N ASP A 36 6.56 -7.03 13.72
CA ASP A 36 7.57 -5.98 13.61
C ASP A 36 7.25 -4.77 14.50
N PHE A 37 5.97 -4.52 14.77
CA PHE A 37 5.53 -3.41 15.62
C PHE A 37 4.23 -3.71 16.36
N LYS A 38 4.07 -3.12 17.54
CA LYS A 38 2.87 -3.24 18.38
C LYS A 38 2.41 -1.85 18.79
N PHE A 39 1.12 -1.55 18.61
CA PHE A 39 0.51 -0.36 19.20
C PHE A 39 -0.90 -0.69 19.71
N LYS A 40 -1.19 -0.26 20.95
CA LYS A 40 -2.45 -0.62 21.63
C LYS A 40 -2.67 -2.14 21.56
N GLU A 41 -3.80 -2.57 20.99
CA GLU A 41 -4.17 -3.97 20.81
C GLU A 41 -3.88 -4.49 19.40
N TYR A 42 -3.08 -3.78 18.62
CA TYR A 42 -2.76 -4.13 17.24
C TYR A 42 -1.31 -4.61 17.09
N PHE A 43 -1.18 -5.66 16.29
CA PHE A 43 0.06 -6.32 15.91
C PHE A 43 0.28 -6.04 14.43
N ILE A 44 1.45 -5.51 14.09
CA ILE A 44 1.83 -5.08 12.74
C ILE A 44 2.94 -5.97 12.22
N TYR A 45 2.77 -6.41 10.98
CA TYR A 45 3.71 -7.23 10.25
C TYR A 45 4.07 -6.47 8.98
N ASN A 46 5.35 -6.26 8.73
CA ASN A 46 5.86 -5.62 7.53
C ASN A 46 5.77 -6.58 6.37
N ARG A 47 5.33 -6.09 5.21
CA ARG A 47 5.53 -6.86 3.99
C ARG A 47 7.04 -6.97 3.74
N PRO A 48 7.56 -8.15 3.39
CA PRO A 48 8.97 -8.29 3.04
C PRO A 48 9.35 -7.31 1.92
N HIS A 49 10.58 -6.79 1.97
CA HIS A 49 11.18 -5.95 0.93
C HIS A 49 10.62 -4.52 0.79
N LEU A 50 9.95 -3.96 1.81
CA LEU A 50 9.50 -2.56 1.77
C LEU A 50 10.63 -1.55 1.50
N ASP A 51 11.84 -1.85 1.94
CA ASP A 51 13.05 -1.08 1.65
C ASP A 51 13.32 -0.96 0.14
N LEU A 52 13.12 -2.04 -0.62
CA LEU A 52 13.27 -2.04 -2.08
C LEU A 52 12.20 -1.18 -2.76
N LEU A 53 10.97 -1.13 -2.23
CA LEU A 53 9.93 -0.23 -2.71
C LEU A 53 10.32 1.24 -2.47
N VAL A 54 10.82 1.56 -1.28
CA VAL A 54 11.29 2.92 -0.96
C VAL A 54 12.43 3.33 -1.88
N GLU A 55 13.42 2.46 -2.11
CA GLU A 55 14.52 2.72 -3.04
C GLU A 55 14.01 2.93 -4.47
N PHE A 56 13.03 2.13 -4.91
CA PHE A 56 12.40 2.26 -6.23
C PHE A 56 11.68 3.60 -6.39
N LEU A 57 10.91 4.04 -5.40
CA LEU A 57 10.22 5.33 -5.45
C LEU A 57 11.23 6.48 -5.52
N LYS A 58 12.29 6.43 -4.70
CA LYS A 58 13.38 7.41 -4.70
C LYS A 58 14.12 7.46 -6.03
N SER A 59 14.42 6.32 -6.64
CA SER A 59 15.14 6.27 -7.92
C SER A 59 14.34 6.82 -9.11
N HIS A 60 13.01 6.90 -8.99
CA HIS A 60 12.13 7.40 -10.04
C HIS A 60 11.60 8.81 -9.77
N ASP A 61 12.06 9.48 -8.69
CA ASP A 61 11.51 10.77 -8.23
C ASP A 61 9.97 10.73 -8.16
N ALA A 62 9.44 9.59 -7.69
CA ALA A 62 8.01 9.35 -7.64
C ALA A 62 7.43 9.92 -6.35
N GLU A 63 6.44 10.80 -6.49
CA GLU A 63 5.65 11.28 -5.35
C GLU A 63 4.65 10.19 -4.93
N TYR A 64 4.36 10.12 -3.63
CA TYR A 64 3.41 9.16 -3.11
C TYR A 64 2.62 9.69 -1.91
N VAL A 65 1.44 9.10 -1.71
CA VAL A 65 0.58 9.29 -0.54
C VAL A 65 0.13 7.94 0.00
N LEU A 66 -0.25 7.91 1.29
CA LEU A 66 -0.82 6.73 1.93
C LEU A 66 -2.33 6.90 2.08
N TRP A 67 -3.13 5.89 1.76
CA TRP A 67 -4.59 5.96 1.91
C TRP A 67 -5.12 4.69 2.54
N THR A 68 -5.64 4.78 3.77
CA THR A 68 -6.29 3.64 4.44
C THR A 68 -7.81 3.80 4.53
N THR A 69 -8.54 2.68 4.54
CA THR A 69 -9.97 2.64 4.90
C THR A 69 -10.19 2.63 6.42
N GLY A 70 -9.12 2.69 7.21
CA GLY A 70 -9.15 2.80 8.66
C GLY A 70 -9.53 4.20 9.15
N MET A 71 -10.06 4.26 10.38
CA MET A 71 -10.34 5.53 11.06
C MET A 71 -9.06 6.36 11.23
N ARG A 72 -9.20 7.70 11.17
CA ARG A 72 -8.10 8.67 11.23
C ARG A 72 -7.13 8.44 12.40
N GLN A 73 -7.63 8.16 13.62
CA GLN A 73 -6.75 7.94 14.77
C GLN A 73 -5.87 6.69 14.63
N ASN A 74 -6.35 5.66 13.93
CA ASN A 74 -5.55 4.46 13.65
C ASN A 74 -4.57 4.71 12.50
N ALA A 75 -5.01 5.45 11.48
CA ALA A 75 -4.18 5.81 10.33
C ALA A 75 -2.90 6.53 10.79
N MET A 76 -3.01 7.49 11.71
CA MET A 76 -1.85 8.25 12.22
C MET A 76 -0.74 7.36 12.78
N HIS A 77 -1.08 6.28 13.51
CA HIS A 77 -0.08 5.36 14.05
C HIS A 77 0.61 4.56 12.96
N LEU A 78 -0.12 4.17 11.91
CA LEU A 78 0.43 3.40 10.79
C LEU A 78 1.29 4.26 9.87
N VAL A 79 0.86 5.49 9.60
CA VAL A 79 1.62 6.45 8.80
C VAL A 79 2.95 6.74 9.47
N LYS A 80 2.94 7.11 10.76
CA LYS A 80 4.18 7.36 11.51
C LYS A 80 5.12 6.16 11.48
N TYR A 81 4.58 4.97 11.65
CA TYR A 81 5.39 3.76 11.59
C TYR A 81 6.01 3.51 10.20
N LEU A 82 5.28 3.79 9.11
CA LEU A 82 5.81 3.69 7.75
C LEU A 82 6.85 4.78 7.45
N GLU A 83 6.68 5.99 7.97
CA GLU A 83 7.71 7.04 7.92
C GLU A 83 9.02 6.56 8.57
N ASP A 84 8.93 5.95 9.76
CA ASP A 84 10.07 5.36 10.47
C ASP A 84 10.74 4.20 9.68
N LEU A 85 10.01 3.57 8.75
CA LEU A 85 10.53 2.55 7.82
C LEU A 85 11.11 3.13 6.51
N GLY A 86 11.13 4.45 6.35
CA GLY A 86 11.73 5.13 5.20
C GLY A 86 10.74 5.69 4.17
N PHE A 87 9.43 5.64 4.43
CA PHE A 87 8.41 6.37 3.65
C PHE A 87 8.34 7.84 4.08
N ASP A 88 9.49 8.50 4.26
CA ASP A 88 9.65 9.83 4.84
C ASP A 88 9.39 10.99 3.85
N GLY A 89 9.18 10.67 2.58
CA GLY A 89 8.92 11.62 1.49
C GLY A 89 7.45 11.72 1.06
N LEU A 90 6.51 11.28 1.90
CA LEU A 90 5.08 11.29 1.55
C LEU A 90 4.53 12.72 1.42
N LEU A 91 3.70 12.96 0.41
CA LEU A 91 3.02 14.26 0.25
C LEU A 91 1.86 14.46 1.25
N GLY A 92 1.34 13.36 1.78
CA GLY A 92 0.20 13.35 2.67
C GLY A 92 -0.39 11.96 2.86
N TRP A 93 -1.46 11.90 3.64
CA TRP A 93 -2.18 10.66 3.88
C TRP A 93 -3.67 10.88 4.06
N TYR A 94 -4.43 9.84 3.75
CA TYR A 94 -5.88 9.81 3.68
C TYR A 94 -6.41 8.64 4.51
N SER A 95 -7.62 8.79 5.01
CA SER A 95 -8.29 7.84 5.89
C SER A 95 -9.71 7.53 5.38
N GLN A 96 -10.46 6.77 6.17
CA GLN A 96 -11.85 6.44 5.89
C GLN A 96 -12.75 7.65 5.60
N SER A 97 -12.48 8.80 6.23
CA SER A 97 -13.27 10.03 6.03
C SER A 97 -13.17 10.55 4.60
N ASP A 98 -12.09 10.20 3.91
CA ASP A 98 -11.75 10.67 2.57
C ASP A 98 -12.29 9.70 1.49
N CYS A 99 -12.61 8.46 1.88
CA CYS A 99 -13.23 7.47 1.00
C CYS A 99 -14.66 7.87 0.60
N LYS A 100 -15.10 7.45 -0.59
CA LYS A 100 -16.50 7.49 -1.03
C LYS A 100 -17.29 6.29 -0.49
N PRO A 101 -18.63 6.42 -0.37
CA PRO A 101 -19.48 5.27 -0.07
C PRO A 101 -19.34 4.19 -1.13
N GLY A 102 -19.23 2.93 -0.73
CA GLY A 102 -19.21 1.83 -1.69
C GLY A 102 -20.60 1.32 -2.04
N LYS A 103 -20.73 0.69 -3.20
CA LYS A 103 -22.02 0.27 -3.78
C LYS A 103 -22.62 -0.97 -3.12
N VAL A 104 -21.78 -1.87 -2.61
CA VAL A 104 -22.20 -3.13 -1.98
C VAL A 104 -21.80 -3.10 -0.53
N ARG A 105 -22.75 -3.22 0.41
CA ARG A 105 -22.39 -3.36 1.83
C ARG A 105 -21.52 -4.61 2.01
N LEU A 106 -20.22 -4.40 2.26
CA LEU A 106 -19.37 -5.43 2.83
C LEU A 106 -19.90 -5.74 4.24
N ASP A 107 -19.61 -6.92 4.79
CA ASP A 107 -19.91 -7.28 6.20
C ASP A 107 -19.24 -6.34 7.24
N SER A 108 -18.47 -5.37 6.75
CA SER A 108 -17.97 -4.23 7.50
C SER A 108 -19.09 -3.24 7.84
N LYS A 109 -19.13 -2.79 9.10
CA LYS A 109 -19.98 -1.65 9.53
C LYS A 109 -19.59 -0.33 8.85
N CYS A 110 -18.50 -0.30 8.09
CA CYS A 110 -18.06 0.89 7.39
C CYS A 110 -18.84 1.07 6.09
N SER A 111 -19.43 2.24 5.87
CA SER A 111 -20.13 2.59 4.63
C SER A 111 -19.21 3.20 3.56
N ARG A 112 -17.97 3.59 3.91
CA ARG A 112 -17.04 4.37 3.07
C ARG A 112 -15.69 3.67 2.94
N TRP A 113 -15.40 3.10 1.77
CA TRP A 113 -14.14 2.38 1.52
C TRP A 113 -13.61 2.56 0.10
N VAL A 114 -14.35 3.22 -0.79
CA VAL A 114 -13.90 3.46 -2.16
C VAL A 114 -12.94 4.64 -2.18
N LYS A 115 -11.77 4.45 -2.76
CA LYS A 115 -10.71 5.45 -2.91
C LYS A 115 -10.79 6.02 -4.32
N ASP A 116 -11.20 7.27 -4.39
CA ASP A 116 -11.34 7.97 -5.66
C ASP A 116 -10.10 8.84 -5.88
N LEU A 117 -9.35 8.55 -6.94
CA LEU A 117 -8.12 9.29 -7.27
C LEU A 117 -8.37 10.77 -7.52
N GLU A 118 -9.59 11.20 -7.89
CA GLU A 118 -9.95 12.63 -8.05
C GLU A 118 -9.72 13.42 -6.76
N VAL A 119 -9.92 12.78 -5.59
CA VAL A 119 -9.69 13.42 -4.28
C VAL A 119 -8.22 13.78 -4.13
N VAL A 120 -7.33 12.85 -4.47
CA VAL A 120 -5.88 13.03 -4.33
C VAL A 120 -5.36 13.94 -5.44
N ALA A 121 -5.77 13.71 -6.68
CA ALA A 121 -5.45 14.53 -7.85
C ALA A 121 -5.75 16.02 -7.60
N SER A 122 -6.96 16.33 -7.11
CA SER A 122 -7.36 17.70 -6.80
C SER A 122 -6.56 18.32 -5.65
N ASN A 123 -6.23 17.55 -4.60
CA ASN A 123 -5.51 18.08 -3.45
C ASN A 123 -4.02 18.36 -3.74
N HIS A 124 -3.45 17.65 -4.71
CA HIS A 124 -2.05 17.78 -5.09
C HIS A 124 -1.85 18.48 -6.44
N ASN A 125 -2.92 18.95 -7.08
CA ASN A 125 -2.90 19.65 -8.36
C ASN A 125 -2.17 18.83 -9.46
N ILE A 126 -2.55 17.56 -9.57
CA ILE A 126 -2.03 16.59 -10.55
C ILE A 126 -3.20 16.01 -11.35
N ASP A 127 -2.99 15.76 -12.65
CA ASP A 127 -4.00 15.11 -13.51
C ASP A 127 -4.30 13.69 -13.00
N VAL A 128 -5.57 13.31 -12.92
CA VAL A 128 -5.97 11.99 -12.38
C VAL A 128 -5.37 10.83 -13.18
N GLU A 129 -5.12 11.01 -14.47
CA GLU A 129 -4.47 10.04 -15.35
C GLU A 129 -3.00 9.78 -14.98
N LYS A 130 -2.38 10.67 -14.21
CA LYS A 130 -1.03 10.51 -13.66
C LYS A 130 -1.03 9.97 -12.23
N CYS A 131 -2.20 9.79 -11.63
CA CYS A 131 -2.35 9.10 -10.35
C CYS A 131 -2.53 7.60 -10.58
N ILE A 132 -2.04 6.77 -9.66
CA ILE A 132 -2.31 5.32 -9.66
C ILE A 132 -2.53 4.80 -8.25
N LEU A 133 -3.61 4.05 -8.04
CA LEU A 133 -3.89 3.38 -6.76
C LEU A 133 -3.25 1.99 -6.74
N VAL A 134 -2.55 1.66 -5.66
CA VAL A 134 -2.05 0.33 -5.34
C VAL A 134 -2.80 -0.18 -4.12
N ASP A 135 -3.58 -1.25 -4.29
CA ASP A 135 -4.42 -1.83 -3.25
C ASP A 135 -4.49 -3.35 -3.41
N ASP A 136 -4.84 -4.07 -2.34
CA ASP A 136 -5.08 -5.51 -2.37
C ASP A 136 -6.53 -5.87 -2.74
N SER A 137 -7.40 -4.88 -2.90
CA SER A 137 -8.84 -5.08 -3.16
C SER A 137 -9.36 -4.18 -4.28
N VAL A 138 -9.91 -4.81 -5.32
CA VAL A 138 -10.58 -4.14 -6.45
C VAL A 138 -11.76 -3.28 -5.98
N ASP A 139 -12.49 -3.73 -4.94
CA ASP A 139 -13.68 -3.05 -4.42
C ASP A 139 -13.39 -1.68 -3.79
N LYS A 140 -12.13 -1.40 -3.49
CA LYS A 140 -11.67 -0.11 -2.97
C LYS A 140 -11.31 0.88 -4.07
N SER A 141 -11.41 0.51 -5.35
CA SER A 141 -11.05 1.36 -6.51
C SER A 141 -12.26 1.84 -7.32
N ILE A 142 -12.08 2.89 -8.12
CA ILE A 142 -13.01 3.28 -9.17
C ILE A 142 -12.59 2.58 -10.47
N TYR A 143 -13.50 1.81 -11.09
CA TYR A 143 -13.21 0.96 -12.25
C TYR A 143 -12.53 1.66 -13.45
N THR A 144 -12.77 2.96 -13.63
CA THR A 144 -12.21 3.73 -14.76
C THR A 144 -10.89 4.43 -14.44
N GLN A 145 -10.34 4.25 -13.24
CA GLN A 145 -9.11 4.90 -12.79
C GLN A 145 -7.93 3.92 -12.77
N ASN A 146 -6.71 4.46 -12.86
CA ASN A 146 -5.50 3.64 -12.84
C ASN A 146 -5.38 2.87 -11.52
N PHE A 147 -5.23 1.55 -11.61
CA PHE A 147 -5.25 0.68 -10.46
C PHE A 147 -4.31 -0.51 -10.63
N ILE A 148 -3.53 -0.79 -9.59
CA ILE A 148 -2.75 -2.01 -9.42
C ILE A 148 -3.39 -2.82 -8.29
N CYS A 149 -4.05 -3.91 -8.65
CA CYS A 149 -4.48 -4.91 -7.69
C CYS A 149 -3.28 -5.80 -7.34
N CYS A 150 -2.65 -5.56 -6.20
CA CYS A 150 -1.55 -6.41 -5.73
C CYS A 150 -2.10 -7.61 -4.94
N PRO A 151 -1.33 -8.71 -4.82
CA PRO A 151 -1.69 -9.78 -3.90
C PRO A 151 -1.78 -9.26 -2.47
N GLU A 152 -2.79 -9.69 -1.72
CA GLU A 152 -2.91 -9.40 -0.29
C GLU A 152 -1.70 -9.98 0.46
N TYR A 153 -1.09 -9.18 1.32
CA TYR A 153 -0.01 -9.64 2.17
C TYR A 153 -0.55 -10.52 3.31
N ILE A 154 0.00 -11.74 3.41
CA ILE A 154 -0.28 -12.73 4.44
C ILE A 154 1.03 -13.06 5.18
N PRO A 155 1.23 -12.59 6.43
CA PRO A 155 2.42 -12.90 7.20
C PRO A 155 2.62 -14.40 7.38
N GLY A 156 3.88 -14.85 7.36
CA GLY A 156 4.23 -16.27 7.47
C GLY A 156 4.06 -17.08 6.18
N ALA A 157 3.54 -16.49 5.10
CA ALA A 157 3.55 -17.08 3.77
C ALA A 157 4.69 -16.50 2.91
N LYS A 158 5.05 -17.18 1.81
CA LYS A 158 5.94 -16.63 0.80
C LYS A 158 5.24 -15.44 0.11
N ASP A 159 5.91 -14.30 0.05
CA ASP A 159 5.37 -13.06 -0.53
C ASP A 159 6.32 -12.52 -1.61
N TYR A 160 5.74 -12.10 -2.73
CA TYR A 160 6.42 -11.47 -3.88
C TYR A 160 5.74 -10.14 -4.25
N GLY A 161 4.93 -9.58 -3.34
CA GLY A 161 4.04 -8.49 -3.73
C GLY A 161 4.74 -7.15 -3.88
N ILE A 162 5.86 -6.92 -3.19
CA ILE A 162 6.67 -5.73 -3.47
C ILE A 162 7.30 -5.79 -4.87
N GLU A 163 7.83 -6.95 -5.27
CA GLU A 163 8.31 -7.18 -6.64
C GLU A 163 7.20 -6.93 -7.66
N TYR A 164 6.00 -7.48 -7.39
CA TYR A 164 4.81 -7.24 -8.21
C TYR A 164 4.47 -5.75 -8.32
N ILE A 165 4.44 -5.02 -7.20
CA ILE A 165 4.14 -3.59 -7.17
C ILE A 165 5.17 -2.80 -7.98
N CYS A 166 6.47 -3.00 -7.72
CA CYS A 166 7.55 -2.30 -8.41
C CYS A 166 7.50 -2.55 -9.92
N LYS A 167 7.22 -3.79 -10.36
CA LYS A 167 7.07 -4.11 -11.78
C LYS A 167 5.92 -3.34 -12.44
N HIS A 168 4.74 -3.33 -11.83
CA HIS A 168 3.59 -2.63 -12.41
C HIS A 168 3.73 -1.11 -12.37
N LEU A 169 4.43 -0.57 -11.36
CA LEU A 169 4.79 0.84 -11.34
C LEU A 169 5.82 1.18 -12.42
N ASP A 170 6.81 0.32 -12.68
CA ASP A 170 7.78 0.49 -13.78
C ASP A 170 7.07 0.58 -15.14
N ASP A 171 6.10 -0.31 -15.37
CA ASP A 171 5.25 -0.32 -16.57
C ASP A 171 4.43 0.97 -16.68
N PHE A 172 3.80 1.40 -15.58
CA PHE A 172 3.01 2.64 -15.53
C PHE A 172 3.86 3.89 -15.78
N PHE A 173 5.07 3.94 -15.21
CA PHE A 173 6.00 5.05 -15.41
C PHE A 173 6.62 5.06 -16.81
N GLY A 174 6.58 3.92 -17.52
CA GLY A 174 7.22 3.74 -18.83
C GLY A 174 8.75 3.86 -18.73
N CYS A 175 9.33 3.35 -17.64
CA CYS A 175 10.77 3.48 -17.39
C CYS A 175 11.58 2.63 -18.38
N LYS A 176 12.56 3.25 -19.04
CA LYS A 176 13.43 2.59 -20.05
C LYS A 176 14.78 2.17 -19.50
N GLU A 177 15.09 2.56 -18.27
CA GLU A 177 16.38 2.30 -17.64
C GLU A 177 16.39 0.93 -16.94
N ASN A 178 17.59 0.38 -16.72
CA ASN A 178 17.79 -0.84 -15.92
C ASN A 178 17.61 -0.55 -14.43
N CYS A 179 16.37 -0.32 -14.03
CA CYS A 179 15.97 0.07 -12.68
C CYS A 179 15.92 -1.12 -11.70
N ILE A 180 15.52 -0.86 -10.45
CA ILE A 180 15.37 -1.89 -9.40
C ILE A 180 14.39 -2.98 -9.83
N ALA A 181 13.21 -2.62 -10.37
CA ALA A 181 12.22 -3.60 -10.80
C ALA A 181 12.78 -4.58 -11.84
N LYS A 182 13.51 -4.08 -12.85
CA LYS A 182 14.14 -4.90 -13.88
C LYS A 182 15.27 -5.79 -13.32
N ARG A 183 16.04 -5.27 -12.35
CA ARG A 183 17.07 -6.06 -11.65
C ARG A 183 16.48 -7.17 -10.80
N MET A 184 15.32 -6.96 -10.17
CA MET A 184 14.61 -7.98 -9.40
C MET A 184 14.17 -9.14 -10.29
N ILE A 185 13.56 -8.84 -11.45
CA ILE A 185 13.12 -9.85 -12.43
C ILE A 185 14.30 -10.71 -12.92
N LEU A 186 15.42 -10.07 -13.28
CA LEU A 186 16.63 -10.78 -13.74
C LEU A 186 17.29 -11.66 -12.66
N ALA A 187 17.04 -11.38 -11.37
CA ALA A 187 17.53 -12.20 -10.27
C ALA A 187 16.65 -13.43 -10.02
N GLU A 188 15.36 -13.36 -10.34
CA GLU A 188 14.44 -14.50 -10.26
C GLU A 188 14.69 -15.53 -11.37
N GLU A 189 14.98 -15.10 -12.60
CA GLU A 189 15.28 -16.01 -13.73
C GLU A 189 16.56 -16.85 -13.53
N LYS A 190 17.37 -16.50 -12.53
CA LYS A 190 18.62 -17.20 -12.17
C LYS A 190 18.47 -18.14 -10.95
N ARG A 191 17.28 -18.20 -10.34
CA ARG A 191 16.96 -19.08 -9.20
C ARG A 191 16.22 -20.32 -9.66
#